data_AF-A0A0T1S9M9-F1
#
_entry.id   AF-A0A0T1S9M9-F1
#
_cell.length_a   1.000
_cell.length_b   1.000
_cell.length_c   1.000
_cell.angle_alpha   90.00
_cell.angle_beta   90.00
_cell.angle_gamma   90.00
#
_symmetry.space_group_name_H-M   'P 1'
#
loop_
_entity.id
_entity.type
_entity.pdbx_description
1 polymer ?
#
loop_
_entity_poly.entity_id
_entity_poly.type
_entity_poly.pdbx_seq_one_letter_code
_entity_poly.pdbx_strand_id
1 'polypeptide(L)'
;MRSSSSRLRRALVPLVAAVALLGTGGASLADAVEACGSVITAPLAPPVAADDPCPSTDPVVCRIRVLPMDEKVEAQRTRMRYHGLLEDMRRTEVAMREAGASDEEIARELVDMRNQAKEITRAGMSPEEVRILEERNIAKYGNPLGPTADQLYRKYGSWQQVIDASMRTSYAVDRALSLEYRPCPV
;
A
#
# COMPACT_ATOMS: atom_id res chain seq x y z
N MET A 1 5.62 98.06 -8.09
CA MET A 1 6.23 98.17 -6.75
C MET A 1 5.76 96.99 -5.91
N ARG A 2 6.71 96.31 -5.27
CA ARG A 2 6.58 95.41 -4.10
C ARG A 2 5.82 94.07 -4.26
N SER A 3 6.63 93.02 -4.09
CA SER A 3 6.35 91.68 -3.57
C SER A 3 5.16 91.56 -2.62
N SER A 4 4.49 90.41 -2.64
CA SER A 4 4.57 89.48 -1.50
C SER A 4 3.99 88.10 -1.83
N SER A 5 4.71 87.06 -1.45
CA SER A 5 4.36 85.64 -1.57
C SER A 5 3.25 85.23 -0.59
N SER A 6 2.38 84.31 -0.99
CA SER A 6 1.57 83.52 -0.05
C SER A 6 1.49 82.05 -0.47
N ARG A 7 1.56 81.22 0.57
CA ARG A 7 1.83 79.78 0.65
C ARG A 7 0.65 78.95 0.15
N LEU A 8 0.93 77.84 -0.52
CA LEU A 8 0.03 76.67 -0.52
C LEU A 8 0.85 75.38 -0.34
N ARG A 9 0.37 74.58 0.60
CA ARG A 9 1.01 73.41 1.20
C ARG A 9 0.93 72.21 0.25
N ARG A 10 2.05 71.49 0.06
CA ARG A 10 2.05 70.07 -0.34
C ARG A 10 2.71 69.27 0.76
N ALA A 11 1.91 68.46 1.45
CA ALA A 11 2.41 67.45 2.37
C ALA A 11 2.93 66.26 1.55
N LEU A 12 4.21 65.95 1.70
CA LEU A 12 4.82 64.69 1.28
C LEU A 12 4.60 63.68 2.41
N VAL A 13 3.95 62.55 2.10
CA VAL A 13 3.84 61.38 2.99
C VAL A 13 5.07 60.50 2.75
N PRO A 14 5.73 59.97 3.80
CA PRO A 14 6.99 59.25 3.66
C PRO A 14 6.77 57.79 3.23
N LEU A 15 7.61 57.34 2.29
CA LEU A 15 7.80 55.93 1.95
C LEU A 15 8.76 55.31 2.97
N VAL A 16 8.26 54.55 3.93
CA VAL A 16 9.09 53.76 4.86
C VAL A 16 9.34 52.39 4.20
N ALA A 17 10.59 52.15 3.82
CA ALA A 17 11.05 50.85 3.32
C ALA A 17 11.22 49.87 4.49
N ALA A 18 10.40 48.82 4.52
CA ALA A 18 10.59 47.69 5.42
C ALA A 18 11.58 46.69 4.78
N VAL A 19 12.80 46.64 5.32
CA VAL A 19 13.78 45.60 5.02
C VAL A 19 13.35 44.33 5.75
N ALA A 20 12.86 43.35 5.00
CA ALA A 20 12.55 42.02 5.51
C ALA A 20 13.86 41.29 5.83
N LEU A 21 14.08 41.00 7.12
CA LEU A 21 15.11 40.07 7.58
C LEU A 21 14.81 38.67 7.03
N LEU A 22 15.71 38.15 6.21
CA LEU A 22 15.78 36.76 5.83
C LEU A 22 16.04 35.91 7.09
N GLY A 23 14.96 35.46 7.72
CA GLY A 23 15.01 34.33 8.63
C GLY A 23 15.40 33.11 7.80
N THR A 24 16.62 32.63 7.98
CA THR A 24 17.03 31.28 7.61
C THR A 24 16.14 30.32 8.38
N GLY A 25 15.06 29.85 7.75
CA GLY A 25 14.28 28.72 8.22
C GLY A 25 15.22 27.52 8.28
N GLY A 26 15.72 27.22 9.48
CA GLY A 26 16.31 25.92 9.75
C GLY A 26 15.25 24.87 9.43
N ALA A 27 15.49 24.09 8.39
CA ALA A 27 14.78 22.84 8.18
C ALA A 27 15.11 21.97 9.39
N SER A 28 14.21 21.95 10.37
CA SER A 28 14.29 21.05 11.51
C SER A 28 14.28 19.63 10.96
N LEU A 29 15.32 18.86 11.29
CA LEU A 29 15.38 17.39 11.12
C LEU A 29 14.41 16.73 12.12
N ALA A 30 13.12 17.07 12.01
CA ALA A 30 12.05 16.51 12.83
C ALA A 30 11.26 15.54 11.96
N ASP A 31 11.52 14.25 12.20
CA ASP A 31 10.76 13.08 11.77
C ASP A 31 10.44 13.01 10.27
N ALA A 32 11.39 12.45 9.51
CA ALA A 32 10.99 11.61 8.39
C ALA A 32 10.20 10.45 8.99
N VAL A 33 8.89 10.62 9.16
CA VAL A 33 7.99 9.50 9.43
C VAL A 33 8.26 8.50 8.31
N GLU A 34 8.91 7.40 8.65
CA GLU A 34 9.27 6.40 7.66
C GLU A 34 7.96 5.92 7.04
N ALA A 35 7.81 6.15 5.73
CA ALA A 35 6.57 5.83 5.05
C ALA A 35 6.26 4.33 5.26
N CYS A 36 5.12 4.04 5.88
CA CYS A 36 4.64 2.69 6.13
C CYS A 36 3.43 2.35 5.24
N GLY A 37 3.02 1.09 5.24
CA GLY A 37 2.07 0.51 4.30
C GLY A 37 2.71 0.23 2.94
N SER A 38 1.98 0.57 1.88
CA SER A 38 2.46 0.38 0.51
C SER A 38 3.21 1.62 0.02
N VAL A 39 4.52 1.50 -0.17
CA VAL A 39 5.38 2.59 -0.63
C VAL A 39 5.69 2.40 -2.11
N ILE A 40 5.45 3.43 -2.93
CA ILE A 40 5.91 3.46 -4.33
C ILE A 40 7.40 3.78 -4.33
N THR A 41 8.22 2.87 -4.86
CA THR A 41 9.69 3.00 -4.83
C THR A 41 10.28 3.49 -6.14
N ALA A 42 9.55 3.38 -7.24
CA ALA A 42 9.95 3.82 -8.57
C ALA A 42 8.73 3.98 -9.50
N PRO A 43 8.87 4.63 -10.67
CA PRO A 43 7.91 4.50 -11.75
C PRO A 43 7.72 3.04 -12.18
N LEU A 44 6.54 2.71 -12.73
CA LEU A 44 6.30 1.38 -13.32
C LEU A 44 7.17 1.19 -14.56
N ALA A 45 7.81 0.02 -14.67
CA ALA A 45 8.59 -0.34 -15.85
C ALA A 45 7.69 -0.55 -17.08
N PRO A 46 8.11 -0.09 -18.28
CA PRO A 46 7.35 -0.31 -19.52
C PRO A 46 7.14 -1.80 -19.82
N PRO A 47 6.09 -2.18 -20.58
CA PRO A 47 5.92 -3.55 -21.05
C PRO A 47 7.13 -4.02 -21.85
N VAL A 48 7.49 -5.28 -21.64
CA VAL A 48 8.47 -6.01 -22.46
C VAL A 48 7.73 -6.86 -23.50
N ALA A 49 8.44 -7.38 -24.51
CA ALA A 49 7.82 -8.22 -25.53
C ALA A 49 7.33 -9.54 -24.92
N ALA A 50 6.26 -10.12 -25.47
CA ALA A 50 5.66 -11.33 -24.92
C ALA A 50 6.57 -12.58 -25.03
N ASP A 51 7.52 -12.56 -25.97
CA ASP A 51 8.54 -13.56 -26.21
C ASP A 51 9.84 -13.30 -25.43
N ASP A 52 9.95 -12.17 -24.71
CA ASP A 52 11.12 -11.90 -23.87
C ASP A 52 11.19 -12.92 -22.72
N PRO A 53 12.33 -13.62 -22.53
CA PRO A 53 12.49 -14.59 -21.45
C PRO A 53 12.23 -13.97 -20.07
N CYS A 54 11.34 -14.61 -19.30
CA CYS A 54 11.08 -14.19 -17.93
C CYS A 54 12.21 -14.65 -17.00
N PRO A 55 12.88 -13.73 -16.27
CA PRO A 55 13.96 -14.08 -15.35
C PRO A 55 13.45 -14.57 -13.97
N SER A 56 12.13 -14.63 -13.76
CA SER A 56 11.52 -15.03 -12.49
C SER A 56 10.91 -16.42 -12.60
N THR A 57 10.96 -17.18 -11.50
CA THR A 57 10.21 -18.45 -11.36
C THR A 57 8.76 -18.21 -10.92
N ASP A 58 8.38 -16.98 -10.55
CA ASP A 58 7.02 -16.63 -10.20
C ASP A 58 6.23 -16.24 -11.48
N PRO A 59 5.24 -17.05 -11.89
CA PRO A 59 4.48 -16.78 -13.12
C PRO A 59 3.68 -15.46 -13.04
N VAL A 60 3.35 -14.97 -11.84
CA VAL A 60 2.68 -13.66 -11.67
C VAL A 60 3.64 -12.53 -12.02
N VAL A 61 4.90 -12.61 -11.58
CA VAL A 61 5.94 -11.63 -11.94
C VAL A 61 6.16 -11.61 -13.45
N CYS A 62 6.19 -12.78 -14.09
CA CYS A 62 6.30 -12.89 -15.55
C CYS A 62 5.13 -12.23 -16.26
N ARG A 63 3.90 -12.49 -15.79
CA ARG A 63 2.69 -11.86 -16.35
C ARG A 63 2.74 -10.34 -16.22
N ILE A 64 3.09 -9.81 -15.04
CA ILE A 64 3.15 -8.36 -14.80
C ILE A 64 4.08 -7.67 -15.80
N ARG A 65 5.22 -8.28 -16.16
CA ARG A 65 6.21 -7.67 -17.08
C ARG A 65 5.64 -7.31 -18.44
N VAL A 66 4.72 -8.12 -18.98
CA VAL A 66 4.16 -7.97 -20.33
C VAL A 66 2.83 -7.22 -20.36
N LEU A 67 2.24 -6.91 -19.19
CA LEU A 67 0.97 -6.18 -19.12
C LEU A 67 1.09 -4.80 -19.79
N PRO A 68 0.05 -4.37 -20.55
CA PRO A 68 -0.13 -2.99 -20.97
C PRO A 68 -0.01 -2.01 -19.79
N MET A 69 0.40 -0.76 -20.07
CA MET A 69 0.71 0.19 -18.99
C MET A 69 -0.50 0.54 -18.12
N ASP A 70 -1.68 0.66 -18.69
CA ASP A 70 -2.95 0.87 -17.97
C ASP A 70 -3.27 -0.32 -17.06
N GLU A 71 -3.12 -1.55 -17.56
CA GLU A 71 -3.30 -2.75 -16.74
C GLU A 71 -2.27 -2.86 -15.60
N LYS A 72 -1.01 -2.44 -15.82
CA LYS A 72 0.00 -2.35 -14.75
C LYS A 72 -0.38 -1.35 -13.67
N VAL A 73 -0.92 -0.20 -14.05
CA VAL A 73 -1.39 0.83 -13.10
C VAL A 73 -2.54 0.26 -12.26
N GLU A 74 -3.49 -0.43 -12.86
CA GLU A 74 -4.59 -1.07 -12.11
C GLU A 74 -4.10 -2.22 -11.23
N ALA A 75 -3.14 -3.03 -11.70
CA ALA A 75 -2.51 -4.06 -10.88
C ALA A 75 -1.78 -3.47 -9.67
N GLN A 76 -1.04 -2.36 -9.85
CA GLN A 76 -0.38 -1.64 -8.77
C GLN A 76 -1.39 -1.10 -7.75
N ARG A 77 -2.45 -0.44 -8.20
CA ARG A 77 -3.54 0.06 -7.33
C ARG A 77 -4.21 -1.06 -6.54
N THR A 78 -4.50 -2.17 -7.21
CA THR A 78 -5.06 -3.37 -6.56
C THR A 78 -4.12 -3.91 -5.49
N ARG A 79 -2.81 -3.92 -5.77
CA ARG A 79 -1.81 -4.37 -4.80
C ARG A 79 -1.71 -3.44 -3.59
N MET A 80 -1.82 -2.13 -3.78
CA MET A 80 -1.88 -1.16 -2.68
C MET A 80 -3.11 -1.39 -1.79
N ARG A 81 -4.29 -1.65 -2.37
CA ARG A 81 -5.50 -2.02 -1.60
C ARG A 81 -5.28 -3.30 -0.79
N TYR A 82 -4.64 -4.29 -1.39
CA TYR A 82 -4.28 -5.53 -0.71
C TYR A 82 -3.34 -5.29 0.49
N HIS A 83 -2.34 -4.41 0.37
CA HIS A 83 -1.50 -4.01 1.51
C HIS A 83 -2.31 -3.30 2.60
N GLY A 84 -3.29 -2.47 2.24
CA GLY A 84 -4.22 -1.87 3.20
C GLY A 84 -4.93 -2.91 4.05
N LEU A 85 -5.41 -4.00 3.45
CA LEU A 85 -6.01 -5.10 4.20
C LEU A 85 -5.00 -5.81 5.13
N LEU A 86 -3.73 -5.94 4.74
CA LEU A 86 -2.72 -6.48 5.66
C LEU A 86 -2.53 -5.57 6.89
N GLU A 87 -2.61 -4.24 6.72
CA GLU A 87 -2.62 -3.32 7.86
C GLU A 87 -3.86 -3.48 8.73
N ASP A 88 -5.04 -3.68 8.12
CA ASP A 88 -6.28 -3.93 8.85
C ASP A 88 -6.17 -5.21 9.69
N MET A 89 -5.65 -6.28 9.10
CA MET A 89 -5.39 -7.55 9.78
C MET A 89 -4.43 -7.40 10.96
N ARG A 90 -3.36 -6.62 10.82
CA ARG A 90 -2.42 -6.35 11.92
C ARG A 90 -3.08 -5.61 13.08
N ARG A 91 -3.91 -4.61 12.79
CA ARG A 91 -4.67 -3.89 13.81
C ARG A 91 -5.70 -4.79 14.49
N THR A 92 -6.36 -5.68 13.73
CA THR A 92 -7.26 -6.70 14.29
C THR A 92 -6.51 -7.65 15.23
N GLU A 93 -5.33 -8.15 14.85
CA GLU A 93 -4.53 -8.99 15.74
C GLU A 93 -4.25 -8.29 17.08
N VAL A 94 -3.75 -7.05 17.04
CA VAL A 94 -3.43 -6.30 18.27
C VAL A 94 -4.69 -6.11 19.12
N ALA A 95 -5.79 -5.65 18.54
CA ALA A 95 -7.04 -5.45 19.27
C ALA A 95 -7.57 -6.74 19.91
N MET A 96 -7.47 -7.87 19.20
CA MET A 96 -7.88 -9.18 19.74
C MET A 96 -6.96 -9.65 20.88
N ARG A 97 -5.64 -9.44 20.76
CA ARG A 97 -4.70 -9.75 21.84
C ARG A 97 -4.96 -8.89 23.08
N GLU A 98 -5.21 -7.60 22.93
CA GLU A 98 -5.57 -6.70 24.02
C GLU A 98 -6.90 -7.10 24.69
N ALA A 99 -7.84 -7.63 23.91
CA ALA A 99 -9.09 -8.18 24.41
C ALA A 99 -8.94 -9.57 25.08
N GLY A 100 -7.73 -10.15 25.10
CA GLY A 100 -7.45 -11.45 25.71
C GLY A 100 -7.86 -12.65 24.88
N ALA A 101 -8.05 -12.47 23.56
CA ALA A 101 -8.32 -13.58 22.65
C ALA A 101 -7.14 -14.57 22.60
N SER A 102 -7.46 -15.84 22.42
CA SER A 102 -6.47 -16.89 22.18
C SER A 102 -5.86 -16.79 20.78
N ASP A 103 -4.67 -17.36 20.59
CA ASP A 103 -4.04 -17.45 19.27
C ASP A 103 -4.93 -18.20 18.25
N GLU A 104 -5.75 -19.14 18.70
CA GLU A 104 -6.69 -19.85 17.83
C GLU A 104 -7.77 -18.91 17.29
N GLU A 105 -8.41 -18.14 18.17
CA GLU A 105 -9.46 -17.18 17.79
C GLU A 105 -8.90 -16.14 16.82
N ILE A 106 -7.70 -15.61 17.11
CA ILE A 106 -6.99 -14.68 16.23
C ILE A 106 -6.67 -15.34 14.88
N ALA A 107 -6.11 -16.55 14.88
CA ALA A 107 -5.77 -17.25 13.65
C ALA A 107 -7.00 -17.49 12.76
N ARG A 108 -8.14 -17.87 13.34
CA ARG A 108 -9.39 -18.09 12.61
C ARG A 108 -9.88 -16.80 11.96
N GLU A 109 -9.95 -15.71 12.72
CA GLU A 109 -10.35 -14.39 12.21
C GLU A 109 -9.44 -13.92 11.07
N LEU A 110 -8.12 -13.98 11.26
CA LEU A 110 -7.17 -13.52 10.25
C LEU A 110 -7.20 -14.37 8.97
N VAL A 111 -7.42 -15.67 9.07
CA VAL A 111 -7.59 -16.54 7.89
C VAL A 111 -8.85 -16.18 7.11
N ASP A 112 -9.94 -15.85 7.80
CA ASP A 112 -11.19 -15.45 7.18
C ASP A 112 -11.07 -14.08 6.52
N MET A 113 -10.48 -13.09 7.20
CA MET A 113 -10.15 -11.78 6.61
C MET A 113 -9.29 -11.93 5.35
N ARG A 114 -8.26 -12.79 5.40
CA ARG A 114 -7.36 -13.07 4.28
C ARG A 114 -8.06 -13.77 3.11
N ASN A 115 -9.03 -14.63 3.39
CA ASN A 115 -9.82 -15.30 2.37
C ASN A 115 -10.80 -14.34 1.69
N GLN A 116 -11.42 -13.43 2.45
CA GLN A 116 -12.27 -12.35 1.91
C GLN A 116 -11.47 -11.38 1.05
N ALA A 117 -10.23 -11.08 1.43
CA ALA A 117 -9.34 -10.22 0.63
C ALA A 117 -9.10 -10.72 -0.80
N LYS A 118 -9.25 -12.03 -1.03
CA LYS A 118 -9.12 -12.60 -2.37
C LYS A 118 -10.22 -12.09 -3.30
N GLU A 119 -11.39 -11.75 -2.78
CA GLU A 119 -12.46 -11.08 -3.52
C GLU A 119 -12.00 -9.71 -4.02
N ILE A 120 -11.29 -8.93 -3.19
CA ILE A 120 -10.72 -7.63 -3.60
C ILE A 120 -9.72 -7.82 -4.74
N THR A 121 -8.84 -8.84 -4.64
CA THR A 121 -7.87 -9.12 -5.72
C THR A 121 -8.51 -9.71 -6.98
N ARG A 122 -9.75 -10.23 -6.88
CA ARG A 122 -10.55 -10.73 -8.01
C ARG A 122 -11.40 -9.63 -8.66
N ALA A 123 -11.48 -8.43 -8.06
CA ALA A 123 -12.32 -7.32 -8.53
C ALA A 123 -11.94 -6.71 -9.89
N GLY A 124 -11.04 -7.34 -10.65
CA GLY A 124 -10.71 -7.01 -12.04
C GLY A 124 -10.56 -8.24 -12.94
N MET A 125 -10.93 -9.43 -12.45
CA MET A 125 -10.90 -10.67 -13.23
C MET A 125 -12.23 -10.89 -13.93
N SER A 126 -12.19 -11.53 -15.11
CA SER A 126 -13.39 -12.03 -15.75
C SER A 126 -14.05 -13.15 -14.91
N PRO A 127 -15.37 -13.38 -15.03
CA PRO A 127 -16.03 -14.48 -14.34
C PRO A 127 -15.40 -15.85 -14.61
N GLU A 128 -14.86 -16.05 -15.81
CA GLU A 128 -14.15 -17.28 -16.18
C GLU A 128 -12.82 -17.46 -15.44
N GLU A 129 -12.03 -16.41 -15.32
CA GLU A 129 -10.78 -16.45 -14.55
C GLU A 129 -11.03 -16.70 -13.07
N VAL A 130 -12.09 -16.09 -12.51
CA VAL A 130 -12.52 -16.34 -11.13
C VAL A 130 -12.92 -17.81 -10.96
N ARG A 131 -13.74 -18.35 -11.86
CA ARG A 131 -14.17 -19.76 -11.83
C ARG A 131 -12.98 -20.72 -11.85
N ILE A 132 -12.01 -20.50 -12.73
CA ILE A 132 -10.80 -21.35 -12.82
C ILE A 132 -10.02 -21.34 -11.49
N LEU A 133 -9.88 -20.17 -10.86
CA LEU A 133 -9.20 -20.06 -9.56
C LEU A 133 -9.96 -20.80 -8.46
N GLU A 134 -11.29 -20.70 -8.46
CA GLU A 134 -12.15 -21.35 -7.47
C GLU A 134 -12.15 -22.86 -7.65
N GLU A 135 -12.26 -23.38 -8.88
CA GLU A 135 -12.16 -24.81 -9.17
C GLU A 135 -10.82 -25.38 -8.69
N ARG A 136 -9.71 -24.67 -8.94
CA ARG A 136 -8.39 -25.06 -8.44
C ARG A 136 -8.34 -25.05 -6.91
N ASN A 137 -8.93 -24.04 -6.27
CA ASN A 137 -8.97 -23.95 -4.81
C ASN A 137 -9.84 -25.05 -4.20
N ILE A 138 -10.98 -25.37 -4.81
CA ILE A 138 -11.84 -26.50 -4.43
C ILE A 138 -11.07 -27.81 -4.55
N ALA A 139 -10.39 -28.06 -5.68
CA ALA A 139 -9.62 -29.29 -5.87
C ALA A 139 -8.49 -29.45 -4.84
N LYS A 140 -7.88 -28.33 -4.40
CA LYS A 140 -6.74 -28.35 -3.47
C LYS A 140 -7.15 -28.31 -1.99
N TYR A 141 -8.20 -27.58 -1.66
CA TYR A 141 -8.58 -27.22 -0.28
C TYR A 141 -10.02 -27.58 0.07
N GLY A 142 -10.86 -27.97 -0.89
CA GLY A 142 -12.29 -28.18 -0.69
C GLY A 142 -13.08 -26.89 -0.44
N ASN A 143 -12.47 -25.71 -0.68
CA ASN A 143 -13.06 -24.40 -0.43
C ASN A 143 -12.65 -23.44 -1.56
N PRO A 144 -13.61 -22.70 -2.18
CA PRO A 144 -13.34 -21.82 -3.33
C PRO A 144 -12.47 -20.60 -3.00
N LEU A 145 -12.48 -20.14 -1.74
CA LEU A 145 -11.69 -19.00 -1.31
C LEU A 145 -10.26 -19.43 -0.94
N GLY A 146 -10.08 -20.61 -0.34
CA GLY A 146 -8.75 -21.13 -0.01
C GLY A 146 -8.76 -22.02 1.22
N PRO A 147 -7.59 -22.23 1.86
CA PRO A 147 -7.51 -23.13 3.00
C PRO A 147 -8.26 -22.59 4.21
N THR A 148 -8.80 -23.49 5.03
CA THR A 148 -9.37 -23.16 6.34
C THR A 148 -8.27 -22.99 7.39
N ALA A 149 -8.60 -22.36 8.52
CA ALA A 149 -7.68 -22.24 9.65
C ALA A 149 -7.17 -23.61 10.13
N ASP A 150 -8.04 -24.63 10.20
CA ASP A 150 -7.65 -25.99 10.60
C ASP A 150 -6.71 -26.67 9.60
N GLN A 151 -6.87 -26.40 8.30
CA GLN A 151 -5.94 -26.89 7.27
C GLN A 151 -4.57 -26.23 7.41
N LEU A 152 -4.54 -24.93 7.71
CA LEU A 152 -3.31 -24.20 7.96
C LEU A 152 -2.66 -24.63 9.27
N TYR A 153 -3.43 -24.88 10.33
CA TYR A 153 -2.93 -25.42 11.58
C TYR A 153 -2.29 -26.79 11.39
N ARG A 154 -2.95 -27.71 10.67
CA ARG A 154 -2.35 -29.02 10.33
C ARG A 154 -1.06 -28.90 9.52
N LYS A 155 -0.95 -27.87 8.68
CA LYS A 155 0.24 -27.62 7.85
C LYS A 155 1.39 -27.02 8.67
N TYR A 156 1.10 -26.07 9.55
CA TYR A 156 2.14 -25.29 10.24
C TYR A 156 2.47 -25.82 11.64
N GLY A 157 1.49 -26.36 12.36
CA GLY A 157 1.68 -27.01 13.67
C GLY A 157 1.42 -26.09 14.88
N SER A 158 1.16 -24.80 14.67
CA SER A 158 0.78 -23.87 15.74
C SER A 158 -0.10 -22.74 15.23
N TRP A 159 -0.95 -22.20 16.11
CA TRP A 159 -1.82 -21.06 15.79
C TRP A 159 -1.02 -19.79 15.51
N GLN A 160 0.07 -19.52 16.24
CA GLN A 160 0.97 -18.41 15.95
C GLN A 160 1.55 -18.49 14.53
N GLN A 161 1.95 -19.67 14.04
CA GLN A 161 2.44 -19.78 12.67
C GLN A 161 1.32 -19.60 11.62
N VAL A 162 0.06 -19.89 11.97
CA VAL A 162 -1.09 -19.57 11.10
C VAL A 162 -1.32 -18.06 11.05
N ILE A 163 -1.23 -17.36 12.18
CA ILE A 163 -1.27 -15.89 12.27
C ILE A 163 -0.18 -15.28 11.38
N ASP A 164 1.08 -15.68 11.59
CA ASP A 164 2.22 -15.18 10.82
C ASP A 164 2.05 -15.46 9.33
N ALA A 165 1.59 -16.65 8.95
CA ALA A 165 1.38 -17.02 7.56
C ALA A 165 0.26 -16.19 6.90
N SER A 166 -0.78 -15.83 7.67
CA SER A 166 -1.92 -15.05 7.19
C SER A 166 -1.57 -13.59 6.90
N MET A 167 -0.44 -13.08 7.41
CA MET A 167 0.03 -11.71 7.14
C MET A 167 1.10 -11.59 6.05
N ARG A 168 1.61 -12.70 5.50
CA ARG A 168 2.70 -12.65 4.51
C ARG A 168 2.27 -12.04 3.17
N THR A 169 3.16 -11.30 2.52
CA THR A 169 2.97 -10.81 1.13
C THR A 169 4.04 -11.36 0.19
N SER A 170 3.86 -11.20 -1.12
CA SER A 170 4.90 -11.58 -2.11
C SER A 170 5.72 -10.35 -2.49
N TYR A 171 6.90 -10.22 -1.89
CA TYR A 171 7.82 -9.13 -2.20
C TYR A 171 8.28 -9.12 -3.67
N ALA A 172 8.25 -10.26 -4.36
CA ALA A 172 8.57 -10.32 -5.77
C ALA A 172 7.50 -9.63 -6.63
N VAL A 173 6.22 -9.86 -6.30
CA VAL A 173 5.08 -9.16 -6.93
C VAL A 173 5.09 -7.68 -6.57
N ASP A 174 5.39 -7.34 -5.33
CA ASP A 174 5.48 -5.94 -4.87
C ASP A 174 6.51 -5.18 -5.71
N ARG A 175 7.74 -5.72 -5.81
CA ARG A 175 8.80 -5.12 -6.62
C ARG A 175 8.46 -5.05 -8.10
N ALA A 176 7.78 -6.07 -8.65
CA ALA A 176 7.35 -6.07 -10.05
C ALA A 176 6.35 -4.94 -10.36
N LEU A 177 5.64 -4.45 -9.34
CA LEU A 177 4.72 -3.32 -9.41
C LEU A 177 5.34 -2.03 -8.84
N SER A 178 6.66 -1.96 -8.69
CA SER A 178 7.39 -0.82 -8.11
C SER A 178 6.87 -0.42 -6.71
N LEU A 179 6.48 -1.41 -5.91
CA LEU A 179 6.03 -1.26 -4.54
C LEU A 179 7.01 -1.91 -3.56
N GLU A 180 7.04 -1.37 -2.35
CA GLU A 180 7.60 -2.01 -1.16
C GLU A 180 6.54 -1.98 -0.05
N TYR A 181 6.31 -3.13 0.58
CA TYR A 181 5.40 -3.22 1.72
C TYR A 181 6.19 -3.11 3.02
N ARG A 182 5.91 -2.04 3.79
CA ARG A 182 6.53 -1.75 5.08
C ARG A 182 5.45 -1.71 6.15
N PRO A 183 5.25 -2.76 6.95
CA PRO A 183 4.13 -2.82 7.88
C PRO A 183 4.10 -1.59 8.81
N CYS A 184 2.92 -1.01 9.01
CA CYS A 184 2.82 0.13 9.92
C CYS A 184 3.02 -0.29 11.38
N PRO A 185 3.57 0.61 12.22
CA PRO A 185 3.49 0.46 13.66
C PRO A 185 2.03 0.32 14.09
N VAL A 186 1.77 -0.63 15.00
CA VAL A 186 0.48 -0.91 15.61
C VAL A 186 0.61 -0.89 17.11
#